data_AF-A0A8J8H8G2-F1
#
_entry.id   AF-A0A8J8H8G2-F1
#
_cell.length_a   1.000
_cell.length_b   1.000
_cell.length_c   1.000
_cell.angle_alpha   90.00
_cell.angle_beta   90.00
_cell.angle_gamma   90.00
#
_symmetry.space_group_name_H-M   'P 1'
#
loop_
_entity.id
_entity.type
_entity.pdbx_description
1 polymer ?
#
loop_
_entity_poly.entity_id
_entity_poly.type
_entity_poly.pdbx_seq_one_letter_code
_entity_poly.pdbx_strand_id
1 'polypeptide(L)'
;MNFKVYGKDNLKIIKGSSAIFTSNHESYFDPFIISSGLSLFSRFHPIHYLAEESLFDTFWGKLSKLGAPIPGYLKNGVDHATKEPLKILWKGQSVGIFHEWCYKTHPLIERMDKLIILLNQETNKPIIPVYIFGIEGLTWRKIFSRHDKVLIFYGKTFHIDHKLSEDGKRKQFHGELRRAKIELLDIIDQEEKKFWANYGKLYHHIEGVRPYKELMDVFGKNLTTNGEWLDLGSGSGGVVDLLKSKAQGNNFKIIASDFDPGFIKQLNKRFNEESNIEVRELNICDKIFFENSRFDGVTANLVLPYIIHYDEEVGIMAFKKIMAEIFRILKPGGQFIWSSPKKNVKFFKVFIASREKVFGFDNKEQLFYGPALLKQAMTIQDKGKRNIYHFMETEDLINILSETGFQEIKIEKAMAKQINVINCKKPV
;
A
#
# COMPACT_ATOMS: atom_id res chain seq x y z
N MET A 1 2.54 15.15 13.22
CA MET A 1 2.21 13.83 12.65
C MET A 1 0.75 13.48 12.91
N ASN A 2 0.04 12.85 11.96
CA ASN A 2 -1.25 12.19 12.22
C ASN A 2 -0.94 10.74 12.57
N PHE A 3 -1.16 10.37 13.81
CA PHE A 3 -0.64 9.13 14.37
C PHE A 3 -1.82 8.26 14.81
N LYS A 4 -1.96 7.06 14.24
CA LYS A 4 -2.99 6.11 14.65
C LYS A 4 -2.34 4.82 15.12
N VAL A 5 -2.87 4.30 16.22
CA VAL A 5 -2.35 3.12 16.87
C VAL A 5 -3.47 2.11 17.03
N TYR A 6 -3.20 0.88 16.62
CA TYR A 6 -4.11 -0.25 16.65
C TYR A 6 -3.51 -1.39 17.47
N GLY A 7 -4.35 -2.33 17.91
CA GLY A 7 -3.89 -3.53 18.61
C GLY A 7 -3.41 -3.32 20.05
N LYS A 8 -3.59 -2.14 20.66
CA LYS A 8 -3.20 -1.90 22.07
C LYS A 8 -3.83 -2.88 23.06
N ASP A 9 -5.03 -3.37 22.76
CA ASP A 9 -5.72 -4.34 23.61
C ASP A 9 -4.98 -5.68 23.68
N ASN A 10 -4.22 -6.04 22.64
CA ASN A 10 -3.34 -7.22 22.65
C ASN A 10 -2.24 -7.12 23.71
N LEU A 11 -1.94 -5.92 24.21
CA LEU A 11 -0.91 -5.71 25.24
C LEU A 11 -1.45 -5.86 26.66
N LYS A 12 -2.77 -5.77 26.85
CA LYS A 12 -3.42 -5.81 28.17
C LYS A 12 -3.35 -7.21 28.79
N ILE A 13 -3.33 -8.26 27.97
CA ILE A 13 -3.28 -9.66 28.41
C ILE A 13 -1.94 -10.06 29.04
N ILE A 14 -0.87 -9.32 28.77
CA ILE A 14 0.44 -9.58 29.39
C ILE A 14 0.32 -9.30 30.89
N LYS A 15 0.84 -10.16 31.77
CA LYS A 15 0.79 -9.92 33.23
C LYS A 15 2.01 -9.16 33.77
N GLY A 16 3.15 -9.19 33.07
CA GLY A 16 4.40 -8.52 33.47
C GLY A 16 4.62 -7.14 32.84
N SER A 17 5.74 -6.51 33.20
CA SER A 17 6.22 -5.22 32.68
C SER A 17 7.24 -5.33 31.54
N SER A 18 7.74 -6.54 31.24
CA SER A 18 8.71 -6.77 30.17
C SER A 18 8.19 -7.66 29.05
N ALA A 19 8.56 -7.30 27.84
CA ALA A 19 8.30 -8.03 26.62
C ALA A 19 9.41 -7.78 25.59
N ILE A 20 9.42 -8.60 24.54
CA ILE A 20 10.32 -8.45 23.38
C ILE A 20 9.50 -7.86 22.24
N PHE A 21 9.72 -6.58 21.93
CA PHE A 21 9.10 -5.93 20.78
C PHE A 21 9.92 -6.23 19.52
N THR A 22 9.25 -6.59 18.43
CA THR A 22 9.91 -6.75 17.14
C THR A 22 9.11 -6.12 16.02
N SER A 23 9.79 -5.47 15.07
CA SER A 23 9.14 -4.66 14.04
C SER A 23 9.89 -4.71 12.70
N ASN A 24 9.20 -4.38 11.61
CA ASN A 24 9.84 -3.85 10.40
C ASN A 24 10.56 -2.54 10.74
N HIS A 25 11.55 -2.15 9.93
CA HIS A 25 12.28 -0.91 10.16
C HIS A 25 12.61 -0.17 8.86
N GLU A 26 12.12 1.06 8.79
CA GLU A 26 12.22 1.95 7.63
C GLU A 26 12.86 3.29 8.00
N SER A 27 12.98 3.62 9.29
CA SER A 27 13.49 4.92 9.73
C SER A 27 14.22 4.91 11.08
N TYR A 28 15.17 5.84 11.25
CA TYR A 28 15.81 6.09 12.55
C TYR A 28 14.81 6.51 13.65
N PHE A 29 13.61 6.94 13.27
CA PHE A 29 12.54 7.33 14.19
C PHE A 29 11.72 6.16 14.75
N ASP A 30 11.90 4.94 14.21
CA ASP A 30 11.06 3.78 14.54
C ASP A 30 11.03 3.47 16.05
N PRO A 31 12.15 3.51 16.79
CA PRO A 31 12.14 3.38 18.26
C PRO A 31 11.21 4.37 18.96
N PHE A 32 11.26 5.64 18.54
CA PHE A 32 10.44 6.71 19.11
C PHE A 32 8.98 6.57 18.73
N ILE A 33 8.72 6.16 17.48
CA ILE A 33 7.38 5.94 16.93
C ILE A 33 6.70 4.79 17.68
N ILE A 34 7.36 3.64 17.82
CA ILE A 34 6.86 2.51 18.62
C ILE A 34 6.68 2.91 20.08
N SER A 35 7.62 3.64 20.68
CA SER A 35 7.47 4.05 22.08
C SER A 35 6.29 5.01 22.28
N SER A 36 6.14 6.00 21.38
CA SER A 36 5.02 6.97 21.41
C SER A 36 3.67 6.32 21.08
N GLY A 37 3.69 5.15 20.44
CA GLY A 37 2.53 4.30 20.22
C GLY A 37 1.89 3.85 21.54
N LEU A 38 2.67 3.68 22.59
CA LEU A 38 2.20 3.30 23.92
C LEU A 38 1.72 4.52 24.72
N SER A 39 1.07 4.29 25.87
CA SER A 39 0.78 5.37 26.81
C SER A 39 2.06 5.89 27.46
N LEU A 40 2.14 7.19 27.79
CA LEU A 40 3.32 7.82 28.39
C LEU A 40 3.87 7.07 29.62
N PHE A 41 2.97 6.54 30.45
CA PHE A 41 3.30 5.73 31.63
C PHE A 41 3.08 4.23 31.41
N SER A 42 3.25 3.76 30.16
CA SER A 42 3.18 2.34 29.85
C SER A 42 4.17 1.56 30.70
N ARG A 43 3.72 0.46 31.30
CA ARG A 43 4.58 -0.45 32.07
C ARG A 43 5.72 -1.06 31.26
N PHE A 44 5.65 -1.00 29.94
CA PHE A 44 6.68 -1.49 29.04
C PHE A 44 7.81 -0.48 28.85
N HIS A 45 7.67 0.76 29.31
CA HIS A 45 8.75 1.75 29.27
C HIS A 45 9.76 1.57 30.41
N PRO A 46 11.05 1.85 30.15
CA PRO A 46 11.65 2.11 28.83
C PRO A 46 11.75 0.84 27.96
N ILE A 47 11.69 1.01 26.64
CA ILE A 47 12.01 -0.05 25.68
C ILE A 47 13.44 0.19 25.20
N HIS A 48 14.32 -0.80 25.39
CA HIS A 48 15.72 -0.71 25.00
C HIS A 48 15.92 -1.32 23.60
N TYR A 49 16.36 -0.52 22.64
CA TYR A 49 16.45 -0.97 21.25
C TYR A 49 17.87 -1.39 20.86
N LEU A 50 18.00 -2.54 20.20
CA LEU A 50 19.26 -2.92 19.59
C LEU A 50 19.63 -1.94 18.47
N ALA A 51 20.88 -1.50 18.46
CA ALA A 51 21.44 -0.61 17.45
C ALA A 51 22.80 -1.11 16.97
N GLU A 52 23.18 -0.72 15.74
CA GLU A 52 24.53 -0.98 15.21
C GLU A 52 25.58 -0.26 16.07
N GLU A 53 26.73 -0.90 16.27
CA GLU A 53 27.79 -0.38 17.15
C GLU A 53 28.31 0.99 16.68
N SER A 54 28.39 1.17 15.36
CA SER A 54 28.82 2.42 14.71
C SER A 54 27.99 3.63 15.11
N LEU A 55 26.73 3.43 15.54
CA LEU A 55 25.88 4.52 16.01
C LEU A 55 26.52 5.22 17.22
N PHE A 56 27.10 4.46 18.14
CA PHE A 56 27.64 4.97 19.41
C PHE A 56 28.92 5.78 19.24
N ASP A 57 29.60 5.66 18.10
CA ASP A 57 30.79 6.45 17.77
C ASP A 57 30.44 7.86 17.29
N THR A 58 29.18 8.09 16.90
CA THR A 58 28.73 9.38 16.39
C THR A 58 28.28 10.35 17.51
N PHE A 59 28.38 11.66 17.24
CA PHE A 59 27.84 12.70 18.13
C PHE A 59 26.35 12.49 18.44
N TRP A 60 25.57 12.13 17.41
CA TRP A 60 24.14 11.84 17.56
C TRP A 60 23.87 10.56 18.36
N GLY A 61 24.73 9.54 18.28
CA GLY A 61 24.63 8.34 19.14
C GLY A 61 24.90 8.63 20.62
N LYS A 62 25.80 9.58 20.91
CA LYS A 62 26.03 10.03 22.29
C LYS A 62 24.83 10.81 22.85
N LEU A 63 24.10 11.52 21.99
CA LEU A 63 22.86 12.24 22.31
C LEU A 63 21.60 11.36 22.31
N SER A 64 21.61 10.23 21.59
CA SER A 64 20.44 9.35 21.42
C SER A 64 20.13 8.47 22.64
N LYS A 65 20.87 8.64 23.75
CA LYS A 65 20.63 7.95 25.04
C LYS A 65 19.18 8.07 25.55
N LEU A 66 18.45 9.10 25.12
CA LEU A 66 17.01 9.30 25.38
C LEU A 66 16.12 8.18 24.82
N GLY A 67 16.55 7.49 23.76
CA GLY A 67 15.85 6.34 23.17
C GLY A 67 16.31 4.98 23.72
N ALA A 68 17.14 4.99 24.77
CA ALA A 68 17.72 3.79 25.39
C ALA A 68 18.35 2.76 24.42
N PRO A 69 19.14 3.17 23.42
CA PRO A 69 19.78 2.22 22.51
C PRO A 69 20.82 1.36 23.23
N ILE A 70 20.94 0.09 22.84
CA ILE A 70 21.93 -0.86 23.33
C ILE A 70 22.71 -1.46 22.15
N PRO A 71 24.02 -1.69 22.29
CA PRO A 71 24.83 -2.22 21.20
C PRO A 71 24.44 -3.66 20.86
N GLY A 72 24.28 -3.94 19.57
CA GLY A 72 23.81 -5.24 19.08
C GLY A 72 24.87 -6.35 19.05
N TYR A 73 26.13 -6.06 18.72
CA TYR A 73 27.25 -7.01 18.60
C TYR A 73 26.96 -8.27 17.75
N LEU A 74 25.97 -8.23 16.84
CA LEU A 74 25.52 -9.42 16.09
C LEU A 74 26.57 -9.95 15.11
N LYS A 75 27.47 -9.08 14.63
CA LYS A 75 28.62 -9.46 13.80
C LYS A 75 29.56 -10.42 14.55
N ASN A 76 29.68 -10.26 15.86
CA ASN A 76 30.50 -11.09 16.77
C ASN A 76 29.83 -12.43 17.15
N GLY A 77 28.59 -12.68 16.69
CA GLY A 77 27.85 -13.90 16.97
C GLY A 77 26.64 -13.68 17.87
N VAL A 78 25.70 -14.62 17.81
CA VAL A 78 24.42 -14.54 18.54
C VAL A 78 24.65 -14.51 20.06
N ASP A 79 25.60 -15.30 20.57
CA ASP A 79 25.93 -15.37 22.00
C ASP A 79 26.49 -14.07 22.57
N HIS A 80 27.13 -13.24 21.73
CA HIS A 80 27.55 -11.90 22.14
C HIS A 80 26.36 -10.94 22.14
N ALA A 81 25.49 -11.04 21.14
CA ALA A 81 24.31 -10.19 20.98
C ALA A 81 23.22 -10.43 22.04
N THR A 82 23.15 -11.61 22.65
CA THR A 82 22.15 -11.95 23.69
C THR A 82 22.44 -11.31 25.05
N LYS A 83 23.70 -11.03 25.38
CA LYS A 83 24.14 -10.67 26.75
C LYS A 83 23.41 -9.47 27.35
N GLU A 84 23.41 -8.33 26.65
CA GLU A 84 22.77 -7.11 27.14
C GLU A 84 21.23 -7.20 27.12
N PRO A 85 20.58 -7.69 26.04
CA PRO A 85 19.14 -7.92 26.03
C PRO A 85 18.64 -8.82 27.16
N LEU A 86 19.32 -9.95 27.45
CA LEU A 86 18.94 -10.84 28.56
C LEU A 86 18.98 -10.13 29.91
N LYS A 87 20.06 -9.39 30.17
CA LYS A 87 20.23 -8.60 31.40
C LYS A 87 19.10 -7.58 31.58
N ILE A 88 18.61 -6.97 30.51
CA ILE A 88 17.50 -6.00 30.54
C ILE A 88 16.16 -6.71 30.80
N LEU A 89 15.91 -7.82 30.10
CA LEU A 89 14.67 -8.60 30.25
C LEU A 89 14.54 -9.20 31.67
N TRP A 90 15.64 -9.70 32.26
CA TRP A 90 15.68 -10.21 33.63
C TRP A 90 15.49 -9.12 34.69
N LYS A 91 15.88 -7.87 34.40
CA LYS A 91 15.53 -6.71 35.24
C LYS A 91 14.06 -6.28 35.13
N GLY A 92 13.25 -6.97 34.33
CA GLY A 92 11.84 -6.65 34.16
C GLY A 92 11.58 -5.48 33.20
N GLN A 93 12.56 -5.13 32.36
CA GLN A 93 12.46 -4.08 31.34
C GLN A 93 12.27 -4.68 29.94
N SER A 94 11.75 -3.88 28.99
CA SER A 94 11.46 -4.35 27.64
C SER A 94 12.62 -4.13 26.68
N VAL A 95 12.73 -4.98 25.66
CA VAL A 95 13.72 -4.87 24.58
C VAL A 95 13.00 -4.74 23.25
N GLY A 96 13.51 -3.90 22.35
CA GLY A 96 13.05 -3.75 20.98
C GLY A 96 14.10 -4.21 19.96
N ILE A 97 13.70 -5.02 18.98
CA ILE A 97 14.59 -5.60 17.98
C ILE A 97 13.97 -5.52 16.58
N PHE A 98 14.65 -4.86 15.66
CA PHE A 98 14.22 -4.77 14.26
C PHE A 98 14.82 -5.92 13.44
N HIS A 99 13.97 -6.82 12.97
CA HIS A 99 14.40 -8.07 12.35
C HIS A 99 15.00 -7.90 10.93
N GLU A 100 14.61 -6.86 10.19
CA GLU A 100 14.99 -6.68 8.76
C GLU A 100 16.16 -5.71 8.52
N TRP A 101 16.38 -4.72 9.38
CA TRP A 101 17.07 -3.48 8.93
C TRP A 101 18.51 -3.32 9.35
N CYS A 102 18.89 -3.67 10.59
CA CYS A 102 20.28 -3.49 11.01
C CYS A 102 21.25 -4.27 10.11
N TYR A 103 20.75 -5.31 9.44
CA TYR A 103 21.57 -6.18 8.63
C TYR A 103 20.83 -6.69 7.40
N LYS A 104 21.25 -6.24 6.21
CA LYS A 104 20.65 -6.63 4.91
C LYS A 104 21.29 -7.88 4.29
N THR A 105 22.18 -8.56 5.02
CA THR A 105 22.82 -9.77 4.53
C THR A 105 22.13 -10.99 5.14
N HIS A 106 21.84 -12.00 4.31
CA HIS A 106 21.16 -13.23 4.73
C HIS A 106 21.74 -13.85 6.02
N PRO A 107 23.08 -13.96 6.20
CA PRO A 107 23.64 -14.53 7.43
C PRO A 107 23.30 -13.74 8.70
N LEU A 108 23.10 -12.43 8.60
CA LEU A 108 22.84 -11.57 9.76
C LEU A 108 21.35 -11.49 10.09
N ILE A 109 20.46 -11.50 9.09
CA ILE A 109 19.01 -11.64 9.31
C ILE A 109 18.74 -12.94 10.06
N GLU A 110 19.35 -14.03 9.62
CA GLU A 110 19.22 -15.31 10.29
C GLU A 110 19.71 -15.30 11.75
N ARG A 111 20.80 -14.59 12.02
CA ARG A 111 21.31 -14.43 13.39
C ARG A 111 20.35 -13.58 14.24
N MET A 112 19.68 -12.61 13.64
CA MET A 112 18.70 -11.77 14.34
C MET A 112 17.46 -12.57 14.73
N ASP A 113 16.94 -13.41 13.83
CA ASP A 113 15.84 -14.34 14.14
C ASP A 113 16.21 -15.25 15.31
N LYS A 114 17.41 -15.87 15.25
CA LYS A 114 17.93 -16.73 16.31
C LYS A 114 18.03 -15.98 17.63
N LEU A 115 18.53 -14.74 17.64
CA LEU A 115 18.61 -13.90 18.83
C LEU A 115 17.24 -13.72 19.48
N ILE A 116 16.23 -13.28 18.72
CA ILE A 116 14.88 -13.02 19.25
C ILE A 116 14.27 -14.31 19.83
N ILE A 117 14.42 -15.43 19.11
CA ILE A 117 13.94 -16.74 19.54
C ILE A 117 14.62 -17.17 20.84
N LEU A 118 15.94 -17.04 20.95
CA LEU A 118 16.69 -17.39 22.16
C LEU A 118 16.29 -16.51 23.35
N LEU A 119 16.12 -15.19 23.15
CA LEU A 119 15.67 -14.30 24.21
C LEU A 119 14.31 -14.72 24.76
N ASN A 120 13.37 -15.09 23.89
CA ASN A 120 12.07 -15.59 24.31
C ASN A 120 12.20 -16.90 25.10
N GLN A 121 13.04 -17.83 24.66
CA GLN A 121 13.23 -19.13 25.32
C GLN A 121 13.87 -19.01 26.70
N GLU A 122 14.92 -18.19 26.83
CA GLU A 122 15.69 -18.01 28.06
C GLU A 122 14.93 -17.21 29.12
N THR A 123 14.06 -16.29 28.71
CA THR A 123 13.39 -15.36 29.63
C THR A 123 11.90 -15.65 29.81
N ASN A 124 11.34 -16.51 28.95
CA ASN A 124 9.91 -16.74 28.81
C ASN A 124 9.09 -15.43 28.73
N LYS A 125 9.66 -14.38 28.14
CA LYS A 125 8.98 -13.09 27.93
C LYS A 125 8.22 -13.10 26.61
N PRO A 126 6.97 -12.62 26.57
CA PRO A 126 6.17 -12.63 25.36
C PRO A 126 6.84 -11.78 24.27
N ILE A 127 6.72 -12.24 23.02
CA ILE A 127 7.08 -11.46 21.83
C ILE A 127 5.85 -10.67 21.40
N ILE A 128 6.05 -9.38 21.14
CA ILE A 128 5.05 -8.46 20.60
C ILE A 128 5.48 -8.15 19.15
N PRO A 129 4.80 -8.72 18.14
CA PRO A 129 5.01 -8.33 16.76
C PRO A 129 4.41 -6.93 16.55
N VAL A 130 5.18 -6.04 15.95
CA VAL A 130 4.80 -4.66 15.64
C VAL A 130 4.96 -4.46 14.15
N TYR A 131 4.02 -3.76 13.52
CA TYR A 131 4.18 -3.33 12.14
C TYR A 131 3.90 -1.83 12.05
N ILE A 132 4.81 -1.11 11.39
CA ILE A 132 4.73 0.32 11.16
C ILE A 132 4.52 0.55 9.67
N PHE A 133 3.58 1.43 9.33
CA PHE A 133 3.29 1.83 7.96
C PHE A 133 3.24 3.35 7.81
N GLY A 134 3.71 3.85 6.67
CA GLY A 134 3.62 5.27 6.29
C GLY A 134 4.78 6.14 6.80
N ILE A 135 5.96 5.55 6.97
CA ILE A 135 7.18 6.23 7.46
C ILE A 135 8.29 6.33 6.41
N GLU A 136 8.04 5.89 5.17
CA GLU A 136 9.00 6.01 4.07
C GLU A 136 9.39 7.48 3.80
N GLY A 137 10.70 7.77 3.84
CA GLY A 137 11.23 9.10 3.59
C GLY A 137 10.84 10.16 4.62
N LEU A 138 10.56 9.74 5.87
CA LEU A 138 10.32 10.64 6.99
C LEU A 138 11.56 11.50 7.27
N THR A 139 11.35 12.79 7.55
CA THR A 139 12.41 13.73 7.98
C THR A 139 11.92 14.54 9.17
N TRP A 140 12.83 15.17 9.93
CA TRP A 140 12.46 16.03 11.07
C TRP A 140 11.41 17.09 10.70
N ARG A 141 11.54 17.74 9.53
CA ARG A 141 10.56 18.72 9.04
C ARG A 141 9.17 18.11 8.85
N LYS A 142 9.11 16.85 8.39
CA LYS A 142 7.87 16.12 8.13
C LYS A 142 7.17 15.63 9.42
N ILE A 143 7.93 15.28 10.46
CA ILE A 143 7.38 14.90 11.77
C ILE A 143 6.50 16.03 12.34
N PHE A 144 7.00 17.26 12.29
CA PHE A 144 6.30 18.44 12.82
C PHE A 144 5.19 18.98 11.91
N SER A 145 5.17 18.62 10.62
CA SER A 145 4.24 19.20 9.65
C SER A 145 2.81 18.63 9.71
N ARG A 146 2.54 17.62 10.56
CA ARG A 146 1.21 16.95 10.68
C ARG A 146 0.65 16.33 9.38
N HIS A 147 1.42 16.32 8.30
CA HIS A 147 0.98 15.78 7.01
C HIS A 147 1.07 14.25 6.94
N ASP A 148 2.07 13.63 7.57
CA ASP A 148 2.24 12.18 7.47
C ASP A 148 1.32 11.42 8.42
N LYS A 149 0.60 10.44 7.84
CA LYS A 149 -0.21 9.46 8.55
C LYS A 149 0.66 8.25 8.84
N VAL A 150 1.10 8.12 10.09
CA VAL A 150 1.85 6.97 10.57
C VAL A 150 0.89 6.03 11.28
N LEU A 151 0.90 4.77 10.87
CA LEU A 151 0.10 3.71 11.44
C LEU A 151 1.01 2.75 12.19
N ILE A 152 0.62 2.39 13.40
CA ILE A 152 1.27 1.32 14.16
C ILE A 152 0.23 0.27 14.52
N PHE A 153 0.59 -0.99 14.31
CA PHE A 153 -0.16 -2.13 14.80
C PHE A 153 0.66 -2.93 15.81
N TYR A 154 0.15 -3.10 17.03
CA TYR A 154 0.68 -4.08 17.97
C TYR A 154 -0.10 -5.38 17.82
N GLY A 155 0.53 -6.38 17.21
CA GLY A 155 -0.10 -7.67 16.97
C GLY A 155 -0.28 -8.52 18.24
N LYS A 156 -0.92 -9.66 18.05
CA LYS A 156 -1.15 -10.62 19.14
C LYS A 156 0.19 -11.12 19.68
N THR A 157 0.28 -11.14 20.99
CA THR A 157 1.49 -11.55 21.69
C THR A 157 1.65 -13.06 21.62
N PHE A 158 2.87 -13.55 21.46
CA PHE A 158 3.11 -14.99 21.36
C PHE A 158 4.39 -15.41 22.07
N HIS A 159 4.52 -16.72 22.29
CA HIS A 159 5.74 -17.38 22.72
C HIS A 159 6.14 -18.39 21.64
N ILE A 160 7.44 -18.61 21.48
CA ILE A 160 7.95 -19.64 20.59
C ILE A 160 7.66 -21.01 21.22
N ASP A 161 7.10 -21.93 20.46
CA ASP A 161 6.92 -23.31 20.92
C ASP A 161 8.28 -24.01 20.97
N HIS A 162 8.70 -24.35 22.20
CA HIS A 162 9.97 -25.02 22.47
C HIS A 162 10.07 -26.42 21.84
N LYS A 163 8.94 -27.05 21.51
CA LYS A 163 8.89 -28.39 20.90
C LYS A 163 9.20 -28.38 19.40
N LEU A 164 9.16 -27.21 18.76
CA LEU A 164 9.44 -27.09 17.34
C LEU A 164 10.94 -27.26 17.04
N SER A 165 11.25 -27.72 15.83
CA SER A 165 12.61 -27.65 15.29
C SER A 165 13.04 -26.19 15.09
N GLU A 166 14.33 -25.93 14.91
CA GLU A 166 14.83 -24.57 14.64
C GLU A 166 14.16 -23.91 13.42
N ASP A 167 13.93 -24.67 12.36
CA ASP A 167 13.16 -24.21 11.19
C ASP A 167 11.69 -23.93 11.55
N GLY A 168 11.06 -24.83 12.33
CA GLY A 168 9.69 -24.66 12.80
C GLY A 168 9.51 -23.40 13.66
N LYS A 169 10.47 -23.10 14.56
CA LYS A 169 10.47 -21.89 15.39
C LYS A 169 10.56 -20.63 14.54
N ARG A 170 11.43 -20.62 13.52
CA ARG A 170 11.54 -19.48 12.59
C ARG A 170 10.27 -19.30 11.76
N LYS A 171 9.68 -20.38 11.27
CA LYS A 171 8.39 -20.33 10.54
C LYS A 171 7.28 -19.78 11.42
N GLN A 172 7.22 -20.19 12.68
CA GLN A 172 6.28 -19.62 13.65
C GLN A 172 6.53 -18.11 13.81
N PHE A 173 7.78 -17.72 14.10
CA PHE A 173 8.17 -16.32 14.29
C PHE A 173 7.77 -15.43 13.11
N HIS A 174 8.19 -15.78 11.89
CA HIS A 174 7.84 -15.04 10.67
C HIS A 174 6.34 -15.08 10.37
N GLY A 175 5.68 -16.20 10.70
CA GLY A 175 4.23 -16.32 10.58
C GLY A 175 3.46 -15.29 11.43
N GLU A 176 3.89 -15.06 12.67
CA GLU A 176 3.26 -14.05 13.54
C GLU A 176 3.58 -12.61 13.10
N LEU A 177 4.78 -12.34 12.60
CA LEU A 177 5.13 -11.05 12.00
C LEU A 177 4.25 -10.75 10.78
N ARG A 178 4.12 -11.74 9.88
CA ARG A 178 3.25 -11.67 8.69
C ARG A 178 1.79 -11.44 9.08
N ARG A 179 1.28 -12.10 10.12
CA ARG A 179 -0.08 -11.84 10.62
C ARG A 179 -0.28 -10.41 11.10
N ALA A 180 0.67 -9.86 11.86
CA ALA A 180 0.60 -8.46 12.31
C ALA A 180 0.58 -7.47 11.14
N LYS A 181 1.37 -7.74 10.08
CA LYS A 181 1.34 -6.99 8.82
C LYS A 181 -0.04 -7.07 8.16
N ILE A 182 -0.57 -8.27 7.94
CA ILE A 182 -1.87 -8.49 7.29
C ILE A 182 -3.01 -7.83 8.07
N GLU A 183 -3.05 -7.98 9.40
CA GLU A 183 -4.09 -7.35 10.23
C GLU A 183 -4.07 -5.81 10.09
N LEU A 184 -2.90 -5.18 9.93
CA LEU A 184 -2.83 -3.74 9.63
C LEU A 184 -3.29 -3.40 8.20
N LEU A 185 -2.89 -4.21 7.20
CA LEU A 185 -3.32 -4.03 5.81
C LEU A 185 -4.84 -4.14 5.67
N ASP A 186 -5.48 -5.08 6.37
CA ASP A 186 -6.93 -5.20 6.42
C ASP A 186 -7.58 -3.93 6.98
N ILE A 187 -7.02 -3.34 8.03
CA ILE A 187 -7.52 -2.07 8.59
C ILE A 187 -7.40 -0.94 7.56
N ILE A 188 -6.27 -0.87 6.85
CA ILE A 188 -6.04 0.11 5.78
C ILE A 188 -7.08 -0.07 4.66
N ASP A 189 -7.31 -1.31 4.22
CA ASP A 189 -8.30 -1.61 3.18
C ASP A 189 -9.71 -1.20 3.58
N GLN A 190 -10.11 -1.45 4.83
CA GLN A 190 -11.43 -1.02 5.31
C GLN A 190 -11.55 0.51 5.35
N GLU A 191 -10.47 1.23 5.67
CA GLU A 191 -10.46 2.70 5.59
C GLU A 191 -10.50 3.21 4.13
N GLU A 192 -9.78 2.56 3.22
CA GLU A 192 -9.80 2.90 1.79
C GLU A 192 -11.16 2.58 1.14
N LYS A 193 -11.76 1.43 1.43
CA LYS A 193 -13.12 1.06 0.98
C LYS A 193 -14.13 2.12 1.38
N LYS A 194 -14.09 2.59 2.64
CA LYS A 194 -14.95 3.69 3.11
C LYS A 194 -14.67 5.01 2.42
N PHE A 195 -13.40 5.32 2.16
CA PHE A 195 -13.00 6.53 1.44
C PHE A 195 -13.55 6.52 0.00
N TRP A 196 -13.32 5.43 -0.73
CA TRP A 196 -13.73 5.28 -2.12
C TRP A 196 -15.24 5.13 -2.29
N ALA A 197 -15.95 4.44 -1.39
CA ALA A 197 -17.41 4.41 -1.41
C ALA A 197 -18.03 5.81 -1.24
N ASN A 198 -17.40 6.70 -0.45
CA ASN A 198 -17.83 8.09 -0.33
C ASN A 198 -17.42 8.94 -1.53
N TYR A 199 -16.30 8.64 -2.18
CA TYR A 199 -15.89 9.27 -3.43
C TYR A 199 -16.82 8.89 -4.58
N GLY A 200 -17.20 7.61 -4.69
CA GLY A 200 -18.09 7.07 -5.72
C GLY A 200 -19.44 7.77 -5.79
N LYS A 201 -20.00 8.16 -4.64
CA LYS A 201 -21.24 8.97 -4.57
C LYS A 201 -21.14 10.28 -5.34
N LEU A 202 -19.95 10.87 -5.43
CA LEU A 202 -19.70 12.15 -6.09
C LEU A 202 -19.13 11.97 -7.51
N TYR A 203 -18.74 10.76 -7.88
CA TYR A 203 -17.96 10.49 -9.10
C TYR A 203 -18.68 10.92 -10.38
N HIS A 204 -19.98 10.66 -10.45
CA HIS A 204 -20.82 11.03 -11.60
C HIS A 204 -20.80 12.54 -11.94
N HIS A 205 -20.53 13.41 -10.95
CA HIS A 205 -20.38 14.85 -11.20
C HIS A 205 -19.07 15.18 -11.94
N ILE A 206 -18.02 14.36 -11.76
CA ILE A 206 -16.74 14.52 -12.46
C ILE A 206 -16.86 14.06 -13.92
N GLU A 207 -17.62 12.99 -14.18
CA GLU A 207 -17.70 12.40 -15.53
C GLU A 207 -18.23 13.38 -16.58
N GLY A 208 -19.07 14.31 -16.15
CA GLY A 208 -19.64 15.34 -17.01
C GLY A 208 -18.68 16.48 -17.37
N VAL A 209 -17.53 16.64 -16.72
CA VAL A 209 -16.66 17.81 -16.88
C VAL A 209 -15.66 17.65 -18.03
N ARG A 210 -15.28 18.77 -18.66
CA ARG A 210 -14.37 18.78 -19.82
C ARG A 210 -13.05 18.04 -19.58
N PRO A 211 -12.34 18.20 -18.44
CA PRO A 211 -11.09 17.45 -18.21
C PRO A 211 -11.27 15.94 -18.16
N TYR A 212 -12.41 15.45 -17.69
CA TYR A 212 -12.69 14.01 -17.69
C TYR A 212 -13.03 13.51 -19.09
N LYS A 213 -13.78 14.29 -19.88
CA LYS A 213 -14.01 13.97 -21.30
C LYS A 213 -12.69 13.90 -22.09
N GLU A 214 -11.78 14.86 -21.86
CA GLU A 214 -10.42 14.82 -22.43
C GLU A 214 -9.69 13.51 -22.09
N LEU A 215 -9.80 13.04 -20.84
CA LEU A 215 -9.26 11.75 -20.43
C LEU A 215 -9.87 10.59 -21.22
N MET A 216 -11.20 10.54 -21.31
CA MET A 216 -11.92 9.49 -22.04
C MET A 216 -11.64 9.51 -23.54
N ASP A 217 -11.44 10.69 -24.14
CA ASP A 217 -11.08 10.82 -25.56
C ASP A 217 -9.68 10.25 -25.83
N VAL A 218 -8.69 10.58 -24.99
CA VAL A 218 -7.32 10.04 -25.11
C VAL A 218 -7.30 8.53 -24.85
N PHE A 219 -8.06 8.06 -23.85
CA PHE A 219 -8.21 6.64 -23.55
C PHE A 219 -8.83 5.89 -24.74
N GLY A 220 -9.97 6.41 -25.23
CA GLY A 220 -10.70 5.91 -26.37
C GLY A 220 -9.85 5.83 -27.62
N LYS A 221 -9.18 6.92 -28.01
CA LYS A 221 -8.30 6.98 -29.20
C LYS A 221 -7.31 5.82 -29.29
N ASN A 222 -6.77 5.38 -28.15
CA ASN A 222 -5.74 4.35 -28.07
C ASN A 222 -6.26 2.92 -27.98
N LEU A 223 -7.56 2.71 -27.76
CA LEU A 223 -8.16 1.38 -27.65
C LEU A 223 -8.27 0.67 -29.01
N THR A 224 -7.82 -0.58 -29.03
CA THR A 224 -8.22 -1.61 -30.00
C THR A 224 -9.39 -2.42 -29.44
N THR A 225 -10.14 -3.15 -30.27
CA THR A 225 -11.47 -3.65 -29.85
C THR A 225 -11.89 -5.01 -30.41
N ASN A 226 -10.95 -5.94 -30.46
CA ASN A 226 -11.26 -7.34 -30.79
C ASN A 226 -10.98 -8.24 -29.58
N GLY A 227 -11.74 -9.33 -29.47
CA GLY A 227 -11.50 -10.40 -28.48
C GLY A 227 -12.13 -10.18 -27.11
N GLU A 228 -11.52 -10.79 -26.08
CA GLU A 228 -11.98 -10.75 -24.69
C GLU A 228 -11.20 -9.69 -23.89
N TRP A 229 -11.93 -8.79 -23.25
CA TRP A 229 -11.39 -7.66 -22.50
C TRP A 229 -11.77 -7.72 -21.02
N LEU A 230 -10.86 -7.27 -20.16
CA LEU A 230 -11.10 -7.07 -18.73
C LEU A 230 -10.94 -5.60 -18.37
N ASP A 231 -11.99 -4.99 -17.82
CA ASP A 231 -11.93 -3.64 -17.24
C ASP A 231 -11.85 -3.74 -15.72
N LEU A 232 -10.72 -3.33 -15.17
CA LEU A 232 -10.42 -3.31 -13.74
C LEU A 232 -10.88 -1.98 -13.15
N GLY A 233 -11.70 -2.01 -12.10
CA GLY A 233 -12.23 -0.81 -11.47
C GLY A 233 -13.16 -0.03 -12.40
N SER A 234 -14.14 -0.72 -12.99
CA SER A 234 -15.05 -0.19 -14.00
C SER A 234 -15.90 1.00 -13.53
N GLY A 235 -16.10 1.16 -12.22
CA GLY A 235 -16.91 2.23 -11.66
C GLY A 235 -18.31 2.26 -12.27
N SER A 236 -18.68 3.39 -12.89
CA SER A 236 -19.95 3.59 -13.59
C SER A 236 -20.07 2.87 -14.94
N GLY A 237 -18.96 2.32 -15.47
CA GLY A 237 -18.87 1.64 -16.76
C GLY A 237 -18.45 2.53 -17.95
N GLY A 238 -17.89 3.73 -17.72
CA GLY A 238 -17.51 4.64 -18.81
C GLY A 238 -16.48 4.05 -19.80
N VAL A 239 -15.53 3.23 -19.32
CA VAL A 239 -14.56 2.55 -20.21
C VAL A 239 -15.21 1.37 -20.94
N VAL A 240 -16.11 0.66 -20.27
CA VAL A 240 -16.95 -0.40 -20.87
C VAL A 240 -17.74 0.14 -22.06
N ASP A 241 -18.29 1.36 -21.96
CA ASP A 241 -18.96 2.02 -23.09
C ASP A 241 -18.00 2.32 -24.25
N LEU A 242 -16.79 2.81 -23.97
CA LEU A 242 -15.78 3.08 -25.00
C LEU A 242 -15.41 1.80 -25.75
N LEU A 243 -15.15 0.73 -24.99
CA LEU A 243 -14.87 -0.59 -25.51
C LEU A 243 -16.02 -1.10 -26.41
N LYS A 244 -17.27 -1.00 -25.94
CA LYS A 244 -18.46 -1.37 -26.72
C LYS A 244 -18.60 -0.53 -27.99
N SER A 245 -18.42 0.79 -27.91
CA SER A 245 -18.59 1.71 -29.04
C SER A 245 -17.61 1.45 -30.20
N LYS A 246 -16.49 0.82 -29.90
CA LYS A 246 -15.43 0.51 -30.85
C LYS A 246 -15.41 -0.96 -31.27
N ALA A 247 -16.12 -1.84 -30.58
CA ALA A 247 -16.21 -3.25 -30.93
C ALA A 247 -16.79 -3.42 -32.34
N GLN A 248 -16.13 -4.24 -33.16
CA GLN A 248 -16.59 -4.58 -34.50
C GLN A 248 -16.92 -6.08 -34.56
N GLY A 249 -18.18 -6.40 -34.91
CA GLY A 249 -18.63 -7.79 -35.06
C GLY A 249 -19.10 -8.46 -33.76
N ASN A 250 -19.50 -9.73 -33.87
CA ASN A 250 -20.20 -10.48 -32.81
C ASN A 250 -19.27 -11.21 -31.83
N ASN A 251 -17.94 -11.17 -32.00
CA ASN A 251 -16.99 -11.95 -31.21
C ASN A 251 -16.17 -11.07 -30.25
N PHE A 252 -16.86 -10.26 -29.47
CA PHE A 252 -16.26 -9.33 -28.51
C PHE A 252 -16.92 -9.53 -27.15
N LYS A 253 -16.12 -9.78 -26.11
CA LYS A 253 -16.60 -10.00 -24.74
C LYS A 253 -15.89 -9.06 -23.79
N ILE A 254 -16.64 -8.46 -22.86
CA ILE A 254 -16.08 -7.62 -21.79
C ILE A 254 -16.39 -8.25 -20.44
N ILE A 255 -15.41 -8.25 -19.54
CA ILE A 255 -15.61 -8.43 -18.11
C ILE A 255 -15.44 -7.07 -17.45
N ALA A 256 -16.54 -6.50 -16.97
CA ALA A 256 -16.53 -5.28 -16.17
C ALA A 256 -16.40 -5.67 -14.69
N SER A 257 -15.46 -5.06 -13.97
CA SER A 257 -15.17 -5.46 -12.60
C SER A 257 -14.95 -4.30 -11.64
N ASP A 258 -15.46 -4.43 -10.43
CA ASP A 258 -15.26 -3.45 -9.36
C ASP A 258 -15.32 -4.14 -7.99
N PHE A 259 -14.79 -3.51 -6.95
CA PHE A 259 -14.88 -4.02 -5.58
C PHE A 259 -16.05 -3.39 -4.82
N ASP A 260 -16.54 -2.22 -5.26
CA ASP A 260 -17.60 -1.49 -4.57
C ASP A 260 -18.98 -2.08 -4.93
N PRO A 261 -19.78 -2.53 -3.94
CA PRO A 261 -21.09 -3.10 -4.21
C PRO A 261 -22.07 -2.14 -4.90
N GLY A 262 -21.90 -0.82 -4.69
CA GLY A 262 -22.70 0.22 -5.34
C GLY A 262 -22.43 0.28 -6.84
N PHE A 263 -21.15 0.25 -7.24
CA PHE A 263 -20.77 0.15 -8.65
C PHE A 263 -21.17 -1.18 -9.27
N ILE A 264 -20.99 -2.31 -8.57
CA ILE A 264 -21.46 -3.62 -9.07
C ILE A 264 -22.97 -3.61 -9.33
N LYS A 265 -23.77 -3.05 -8.43
CA LYS A 265 -25.22 -2.90 -8.64
C LYS A 265 -25.53 -2.00 -9.85
N GLN A 266 -24.79 -0.92 -10.02
CA GLN A 266 -24.96 0.01 -11.15
C GLN A 266 -24.60 -0.67 -12.48
N LEU A 267 -23.46 -1.35 -12.56
CA LEU A 267 -23.01 -2.08 -13.74
C LEU A 267 -24.01 -3.16 -14.13
N ASN A 268 -24.47 -3.97 -13.17
CA ASN A 268 -25.50 -4.99 -13.42
C ASN A 268 -26.79 -4.37 -13.97
N LYS A 269 -27.26 -3.24 -13.41
CA LYS A 269 -28.44 -2.56 -13.93
C LYS A 269 -28.23 -2.02 -15.35
N ARG A 270 -27.01 -1.56 -15.65
CA ARG A 270 -26.67 -0.89 -16.90
C ARG A 270 -26.45 -1.85 -18.07
N PHE A 271 -25.90 -3.03 -17.79
CA PHE A 271 -25.47 -4.00 -18.79
C PHE A 271 -26.26 -5.33 -18.69
N ASN A 272 -27.40 -5.36 -18.01
CA ASN A 272 -28.24 -6.55 -17.84
C ASN A 272 -28.72 -7.19 -19.15
N GLU A 273 -28.93 -6.37 -20.19
CA GLU A 273 -29.42 -6.82 -21.50
C GLU A 273 -28.28 -7.17 -22.47
N GLU A 274 -27.03 -6.97 -22.06
CA GLU A 274 -25.85 -7.12 -22.92
C GLU A 274 -25.22 -8.51 -22.71
N SER A 275 -25.56 -9.48 -23.58
CA SER A 275 -25.09 -10.87 -23.45
C SER A 275 -23.57 -11.04 -23.53
N ASN A 276 -22.86 -10.04 -24.03
CA ASN A 276 -21.42 -10.03 -24.20
C ASN A 276 -20.66 -9.25 -23.12
N ILE A 277 -21.36 -8.74 -22.09
CA ILE A 277 -20.77 -8.06 -20.95
C ILE A 277 -21.07 -8.86 -19.68
N GLU A 278 -20.00 -9.27 -19.02
CA GLU A 278 -20.06 -9.97 -17.74
C GLU A 278 -19.64 -9.02 -16.62
N VAL A 279 -20.48 -8.85 -15.59
CA VAL A 279 -20.14 -8.04 -14.41
C VAL A 279 -19.61 -8.95 -13.32
N ARG A 280 -18.43 -8.65 -12.75
CA ARG A 280 -17.82 -9.41 -11.66
C ARG A 280 -17.39 -8.52 -10.50
N GLU A 281 -17.68 -8.95 -9.28
CA GLU A 281 -17.03 -8.38 -8.11
C GLU A 281 -15.56 -8.83 -8.07
N LEU A 282 -14.64 -7.87 -8.02
CA LEU A 282 -13.21 -8.13 -8.00
C LEU A 282 -12.50 -7.03 -7.20
N ASN A 283 -11.75 -7.43 -6.18
CA ASN A 283 -10.86 -6.56 -5.44
C ASN A 283 -9.42 -6.76 -5.93
N ILE A 284 -8.82 -5.72 -6.51
CA ILE A 284 -7.48 -5.78 -7.10
C ILE A 284 -6.39 -5.96 -6.05
N CYS A 285 -6.62 -5.57 -4.79
CA CYS A 285 -5.69 -5.85 -3.69
C CYS A 285 -5.54 -7.36 -3.44
N ASP A 286 -6.57 -8.13 -3.79
CA ASP A 286 -6.55 -9.59 -3.76
C ASP A 286 -5.97 -10.13 -5.08
N LYS A 287 -5.60 -11.42 -5.09
CA LYS A 287 -5.04 -12.05 -6.29
C LYS A 287 -6.06 -12.04 -7.44
N ILE A 288 -5.62 -11.68 -8.64
CA ILE A 288 -6.47 -11.68 -9.83
C ILE A 288 -6.61 -13.12 -10.35
N PHE A 289 -7.68 -13.81 -9.97
CA PHE A 289 -7.92 -15.23 -10.31
C PHE A 289 -8.38 -15.46 -11.76
N PHE A 290 -7.55 -15.08 -12.73
CA PHE A 290 -7.73 -15.41 -14.14
C PHE A 290 -6.62 -16.33 -14.64
N GLU A 291 -6.93 -17.13 -15.66
CA GLU A 291 -5.96 -18.00 -16.33
C GLU A 291 -4.86 -17.20 -17.04
N ASN A 292 -3.71 -17.84 -17.26
CA ASN A 292 -2.62 -17.24 -18.04
C ASN A 292 -3.09 -16.97 -19.47
N SER A 293 -2.66 -15.85 -20.07
CA SER A 293 -2.89 -15.55 -21.48
C SER A 293 -4.36 -15.64 -21.92
N ARG A 294 -5.27 -15.10 -21.11
CA ARG A 294 -6.71 -15.09 -21.39
C ARG A 294 -7.16 -13.90 -22.22
N PHE A 295 -6.74 -12.69 -21.84
CA PHE A 295 -7.34 -11.47 -22.35
C PHE A 295 -6.57 -10.92 -23.56
N ASP A 296 -7.32 -10.46 -24.55
CA ASP A 296 -6.79 -9.69 -25.69
C ASP A 296 -6.53 -8.24 -25.29
N GLY A 297 -7.22 -7.75 -24.26
CA GLY A 297 -6.87 -6.49 -23.63
C GLY A 297 -7.33 -6.32 -22.18
N VAL A 298 -6.62 -5.47 -21.45
CA VAL A 298 -6.94 -5.07 -20.08
C VAL A 298 -7.02 -3.55 -20.02
N THR A 299 -8.08 -3.02 -19.41
CA THR A 299 -8.25 -1.60 -19.13
C THR A 299 -8.29 -1.31 -17.64
N ALA A 300 -7.78 -0.15 -17.22
CA ALA A 300 -7.87 0.30 -15.83
C ALA A 300 -7.80 1.83 -15.72
N ASN A 301 -8.95 2.52 -15.65
CA ASN A 301 -8.96 3.99 -15.62
C ASN A 301 -9.00 4.51 -14.18
N LEU A 302 -7.95 5.24 -13.76
CA LEU A 302 -7.83 5.85 -12.43
C LEU A 302 -8.14 4.86 -11.29
N VAL A 303 -7.47 3.70 -11.28
CA VAL A 303 -7.65 2.68 -10.23
C VAL A 303 -6.34 2.13 -9.70
N LEU A 304 -5.45 1.64 -10.57
CA LEU A 304 -4.20 0.99 -10.17
C LEU A 304 -3.26 1.84 -9.30
N PRO A 305 -3.15 3.17 -9.48
CA PRO A 305 -2.31 4.00 -8.61
C PRO A 305 -2.76 4.03 -7.15
N TYR A 306 -4.00 3.62 -6.88
CA TYR A 306 -4.65 3.71 -5.57
C TYR A 306 -4.59 2.41 -4.76
N ILE A 307 -4.10 1.33 -5.37
CA ILE A 307 -3.87 0.06 -4.69
C ILE A 307 -2.64 0.23 -3.79
N ILE A 308 -2.79 0.00 -2.48
CA ILE A 308 -1.72 0.27 -1.49
C ILE A 308 -0.82 -0.96 -1.30
N HIS A 309 -1.40 -2.15 -1.42
CA HIS A 309 -0.73 -3.43 -1.22
C HIS A 309 -1.27 -4.47 -2.19
N TYR A 310 -0.46 -5.48 -2.49
CA TYR A 310 -0.83 -6.61 -3.34
C TYR A 310 0.03 -7.82 -2.97
N ASP A 311 -0.60 -8.97 -2.72
CA ASP A 311 0.08 -10.21 -2.34
C ASP A 311 1.10 -9.94 -1.20
N GLU A 312 0.59 -9.27 -0.15
CA GLU A 312 1.28 -8.83 1.06
C GLU A 312 2.40 -7.82 0.88
N GLU A 313 2.77 -7.47 -0.35
CA GLU A 313 3.74 -6.42 -0.60
C GLU A 313 3.09 -5.05 -0.51
N VAL A 314 3.87 -4.03 -0.17
CA VAL A 314 3.44 -2.64 -0.11
C VAL A 314 4.29 -1.78 -1.04
N GLY A 315 3.83 -0.56 -1.31
CA GLY A 315 4.65 0.42 -2.03
C GLY A 315 4.96 -0.04 -3.46
N ILE A 316 6.17 0.25 -3.92
CA ILE A 316 6.56 -0.04 -5.31
C ILE A 316 6.55 -1.54 -5.64
N MET A 317 6.80 -2.40 -4.65
CA MET A 317 6.81 -3.85 -4.87
C MET A 317 5.40 -4.38 -5.15
N ALA A 318 4.39 -3.89 -4.42
CA ALA A 318 2.99 -4.18 -4.70
C ALA A 318 2.64 -3.81 -6.15
N PHE A 319 3.01 -2.60 -6.55
CA PHE A 319 2.76 -2.12 -7.91
C PHE A 319 3.44 -2.99 -8.98
N LYS A 320 4.72 -3.38 -8.79
CA LYS A 320 5.42 -4.30 -9.70
C LYS A 320 4.71 -5.66 -9.80
N LYS A 321 4.25 -6.23 -8.68
CA LYS A 321 3.49 -7.49 -8.69
C LYS A 321 2.16 -7.37 -9.43
N ILE A 322 1.45 -6.25 -9.31
CA ILE A 322 0.21 -5.99 -10.08
C ILE A 322 0.54 -5.94 -11.59
N MET A 323 1.61 -5.24 -11.99
CA MET A 323 2.02 -5.20 -13.40
C MET A 323 2.35 -6.60 -13.94
N ALA A 324 3.06 -7.41 -13.15
CA ALA A 324 3.38 -8.79 -13.50
C ALA A 324 2.12 -9.65 -13.65
N GLU A 325 1.12 -9.45 -12.79
CA GLU A 325 -0.15 -10.17 -12.86
C GLU A 325 -0.96 -9.79 -14.11
N ILE A 326 -1.04 -8.49 -14.42
CA ILE A 326 -1.69 -8.01 -15.66
C ILE A 326 -0.96 -8.57 -16.89
N PHE A 327 0.37 -8.58 -16.88
CA PHE A 327 1.17 -9.20 -17.93
C PHE A 327 0.90 -10.70 -18.08
N ARG A 328 0.72 -11.43 -16.96
CA ARG A 328 0.42 -12.86 -16.94
C ARG A 328 -0.90 -13.18 -17.63
N ILE A 329 -1.96 -12.41 -17.35
CA ILE A 329 -3.31 -12.67 -17.85
C ILE A 329 -3.54 -12.20 -19.30
N LEU A 330 -2.67 -11.33 -19.82
CA LEU A 330 -2.71 -10.91 -21.23
C LEU A 330 -2.17 -11.99 -22.16
N LYS A 331 -2.82 -12.18 -23.31
CA LYS A 331 -2.29 -12.97 -24.44
C LYS A 331 -1.05 -12.32 -25.04
N PRO A 332 -0.18 -13.09 -25.72
CA PRO A 332 0.83 -12.50 -26.59
C PRO A 332 0.19 -11.54 -27.61
N GLY A 333 0.77 -10.35 -27.79
CA GLY A 333 0.17 -9.26 -28.57
C GLY A 333 -0.96 -8.48 -27.88
N GLY A 334 -1.42 -8.92 -26.71
CA GLY A 334 -2.52 -8.31 -25.96
C GLY A 334 -2.19 -6.89 -25.48
N GLN A 335 -3.22 -6.04 -25.45
CA GLN A 335 -3.09 -4.62 -25.12
C GLN A 335 -3.35 -4.34 -23.63
N PHE A 336 -2.54 -3.49 -23.03
CA PHE A 336 -2.82 -2.93 -21.71
C PHE A 336 -2.91 -1.41 -21.79
N ILE A 337 -4.04 -0.84 -21.39
CA ILE A 337 -4.22 0.61 -21.30
C ILE A 337 -4.81 1.02 -19.96
N TRP A 338 -4.19 2.00 -19.33
CA TRP A 338 -4.60 2.45 -18.01
C TRP A 338 -4.27 3.93 -17.82
N SER A 339 -4.78 4.51 -16.73
CA SER A 339 -4.49 5.90 -16.41
C SER A 339 -4.03 6.10 -14.98
N SER A 340 -3.13 7.06 -14.80
CA SER A 340 -2.50 7.35 -13.51
C SER A 340 -2.23 8.84 -13.33
N PRO A 341 -2.53 9.42 -12.15
CA PRO A 341 -2.01 10.74 -11.80
C PRO A 341 -0.49 10.77 -11.86
N LYS A 342 0.07 11.81 -12.48
CA LYS A 342 1.53 11.99 -12.51
C LYS A 342 2.07 12.30 -11.10
N LYS A 343 3.36 12.07 -10.88
CA LYS A 343 4.04 12.55 -9.69
C LYS A 343 3.85 14.06 -9.48
N ASN A 344 3.63 14.45 -8.22
CA ASN A 344 3.31 15.82 -7.83
C ASN A 344 2.08 16.41 -8.57
N VAL A 345 1.07 15.58 -8.83
CA VAL A 345 -0.22 16.01 -9.40
C VAL A 345 -0.78 17.25 -8.68
N LYS A 346 -1.39 18.15 -9.45
CA LYS A 346 -2.04 19.37 -8.94
C LYS A 346 -3.52 19.33 -9.28
N PHE A 347 -4.34 18.63 -8.48
CA PHE A 347 -5.77 18.48 -8.75
C PHE A 347 -6.53 19.81 -8.73
N PHE A 348 -6.02 20.82 -8.01
CA PHE A 348 -6.58 22.17 -8.09
C PHE A 348 -6.57 22.74 -9.54
N LYS A 349 -5.60 22.35 -10.38
CA LYS A 349 -5.61 22.73 -11.81
C LYS A 349 -6.76 22.06 -12.57
N VAL A 350 -7.06 20.80 -12.26
CA VAL A 350 -8.21 20.08 -12.84
C VAL A 350 -9.51 20.73 -12.39
N PHE A 351 -9.59 21.09 -11.12
CA PHE A 351 -10.74 21.78 -10.54
C PHE A 351 -10.99 23.14 -11.23
N ILE A 352 -9.95 23.98 -11.42
CA ILE A 352 -10.06 25.23 -12.19
C ILE A 352 -10.50 24.96 -13.63
N ALA A 353 -9.93 23.94 -14.29
CA ALA A 353 -10.30 23.57 -15.64
C ALA A 353 -11.75 23.04 -15.76
N SER A 354 -12.38 22.68 -14.63
CA SER A 354 -13.76 22.22 -14.54
C SER A 354 -14.75 23.34 -14.22
N ARG A 355 -14.29 24.61 -14.15
CA ARG A 355 -15.07 25.75 -13.63
C ARG A 355 -16.44 25.97 -14.28
N GLU A 356 -16.58 25.67 -15.58
CA GLU A 356 -17.83 25.87 -16.33
C GLU A 356 -19.01 25.05 -15.77
N LYS A 357 -18.72 23.89 -15.15
CA LYS A 357 -19.72 23.02 -14.52
C LYS A 357 -19.66 22.96 -12.99
N VAL A 358 -18.59 23.48 -12.39
CA VAL A 358 -18.40 23.48 -10.94
C VAL A 358 -18.86 24.79 -10.31
N PHE A 359 -18.80 25.89 -11.05
CA PHE A 359 -19.22 27.23 -10.60
C PHE A 359 -20.40 27.79 -11.40
N GLY A 360 -21.11 26.93 -12.17
CA GLY A 360 -22.37 27.33 -12.80
C GLY A 360 -23.38 27.65 -11.70
N PHE A 361 -23.81 28.91 -11.62
CA PHE A 361 -24.79 29.35 -10.61
C PHE A 361 -26.20 28.78 -10.84
N ASP A 362 -26.38 28.03 -11.94
CA ASP A 362 -27.66 27.50 -12.39
C ASP A 362 -28.12 26.25 -11.61
N ASN A 363 -27.25 25.64 -10.78
CA ASN A 363 -27.63 24.50 -9.95
C ASN A 363 -27.06 24.59 -8.52
N LYS A 364 -27.95 24.74 -7.52
CA LYS A 364 -27.62 24.83 -6.09
C LYS A 364 -26.87 23.60 -5.57
N GLU A 365 -27.03 22.43 -6.18
CA GLU A 365 -26.30 21.21 -5.82
C GLU A 365 -24.80 21.32 -6.13
N GLN A 366 -24.41 22.02 -7.21
CA GLN A 366 -23.01 22.17 -7.62
C GLN A 366 -22.17 22.94 -6.59
N LEU A 367 -22.78 23.91 -5.89
CA LEU A 367 -22.16 24.67 -4.81
C LEU A 367 -21.77 23.79 -3.61
N PHE A 368 -22.47 22.69 -3.38
CA PHE A 368 -22.18 21.76 -2.29
C PHE A 368 -21.15 20.69 -2.70
N TYR A 369 -21.31 20.10 -3.88
CA TYR A 369 -20.45 18.99 -4.32
C TYR A 369 -19.07 19.43 -4.78
N GLY A 370 -18.91 20.64 -5.35
CA GLY A 370 -17.61 21.18 -5.77
C GLY A 370 -16.55 21.19 -4.65
N PRO A 371 -16.82 21.84 -3.49
CA PRO A 371 -15.91 21.82 -2.35
C PRO A 371 -15.63 20.41 -1.80
N ALA A 372 -16.64 19.53 -1.78
CA ALA A 372 -16.49 18.14 -1.32
C ALA A 372 -15.54 17.34 -2.24
N LEU A 373 -15.71 17.46 -3.56
CA LEU A 373 -14.83 16.86 -4.56
C LEU A 373 -13.40 17.39 -4.45
N LEU A 374 -13.23 18.71 -4.28
CA LEU A 374 -11.91 19.29 -4.09
C LEU A 374 -11.25 18.75 -2.82
N LYS A 375 -11.97 18.64 -1.71
CA LYS A 375 -11.45 18.06 -0.46
C LYS A 375 -10.98 16.61 -0.65
N GLN A 376 -11.75 15.79 -1.35
CA GLN A 376 -11.36 14.41 -1.66
C GLN A 376 -10.14 14.37 -2.59
N ALA A 377 -10.14 15.17 -3.67
CA ALA A 377 -9.00 15.26 -4.60
C ALA A 377 -7.72 15.72 -3.89
N MET A 378 -7.81 16.68 -2.96
CA MET A 378 -6.68 17.12 -2.15
C MET A 378 -6.18 16.02 -1.19
N THR A 379 -7.08 15.19 -0.67
CA THR A 379 -6.72 14.01 0.12
C THR A 379 -5.97 12.98 -0.72
N ILE A 380 -6.43 12.71 -1.95
CA ILE A 380 -5.76 11.83 -2.93
C ILE A 380 -4.38 12.39 -3.28
N GLN A 381 -4.28 13.70 -3.55
CA GLN A 381 -3.01 14.37 -3.81
C GLN A 381 -2.01 14.19 -2.68
N ASP A 382 -2.48 14.34 -1.44
CA ASP A 382 -1.67 14.25 -0.24
C ASP A 382 -1.17 12.81 -0.01
N LYS A 383 -2.02 11.80 -0.20
CA LYS A 383 -1.60 10.38 -0.18
C LYS A 383 -0.54 10.08 -1.24
N GLY A 384 -0.69 10.64 -2.45
CA GLY A 384 0.31 10.51 -3.51
C GLY A 384 1.65 11.18 -3.18
N LYS A 385 1.64 12.37 -2.56
CA LYS A 385 2.88 13.04 -2.08
C LYS A 385 3.60 12.26 -0.99
N ARG A 386 2.86 11.43 -0.26
CA ARG A 386 3.36 10.55 0.81
C ARG A 386 3.74 9.16 0.31
N ASN A 387 3.73 8.92 -1.00
CA ASN A 387 4.00 7.62 -1.63
C ASN A 387 3.07 6.47 -1.18
N ILE A 388 1.94 6.79 -0.53
CA ILE A 388 0.91 5.79 -0.23
C ILE A 388 0.21 5.35 -1.53
N TYR A 389 -0.02 6.31 -2.43
CA TYR A 389 -0.48 6.06 -3.79
C TYR A 389 0.70 6.17 -4.77
N HIS A 390 0.66 5.36 -5.82
CA HIS A 390 1.77 5.20 -6.77
C HIS A 390 1.77 6.27 -7.88
N PHE A 391 1.92 7.54 -7.49
CA PHE A 391 2.06 8.65 -8.46
C PHE A 391 3.52 8.81 -8.86
N MET A 392 3.89 8.12 -9.94
CA MET A 392 5.27 7.96 -10.37
C MET A 392 5.70 8.97 -11.44
N GLU A 393 7.02 9.16 -11.58
CA GLU A 393 7.56 9.82 -12.77
C GLU A 393 7.37 8.92 -13.99
N THR A 394 7.35 9.54 -15.17
CA THR A 394 7.18 8.83 -16.43
C THR A 394 8.32 7.84 -16.69
N GLU A 395 9.55 8.18 -16.31
CA GLU A 395 10.73 7.32 -16.46
C GLU A 395 10.61 6.05 -15.58
N ASP A 396 10.23 6.21 -14.31
CA ASP A 396 10.01 5.10 -13.39
C ASP A 396 8.94 4.13 -13.92
N LEU A 397 7.83 4.68 -14.44
CA LEU A 397 6.76 3.89 -15.07
C LEU A 397 7.25 3.08 -16.27
N ILE A 398 8.02 3.71 -17.16
CA ILE A 398 8.57 3.03 -18.35
C ILE A 398 9.52 1.92 -17.92
N ASN A 399 10.39 2.17 -16.95
CA ASN A 399 11.34 1.17 -16.45
C ASN A 399 10.61 -0.04 -15.86
N ILE A 400 9.60 0.17 -15.01
CA ILE A 400 8.82 -0.92 -14.42
C ILE A 400 8.10 -1.75 -15.48
N LEU A 401 7.45 -1.09 -16.44
CA LEU A 401 6.75 -1.78 -17.51
C LEU A 401 7.72 -2.58 -18.40
N SER A 402 8.88 -2.00 -18.71
CA SER A 402 9.93 -2.67 -19.49
C SER A 402 10.53 -3.86 -18.75
N GLU A 403 10.84 -3.71 -17.45
CA GLU A 403 11.30 -4.79 -16.56
C GLU A 403 10.26 -5.92 -16.45
N THR A 404 8.97 -5.59 -16.50
CA THR A 404 7.88 -6.57 -16.50
C THR A 404 7.78 -7.32 -17.84
N GLY A 405 8.26 -6.72 -18.94
CA GLY A 405 8.26 -7.31 -20.28
C GLY A 405 7.30 -6.65 -21.28
N PHE A 406 6.63 -5.56 -20.90
CA PHE A 406 5.78 -4.80 -21.83
C PHE A 406 6.62 -4.08 -22.89
N GLN A 407 6.04 -3.96 -24.09
CA GLN A 407 6.62 -3.27 -25.25
C GLN A 407 5.66 -2.20 -25.79
N GLU A 408 6.11 -1.42 -26.78
CA GLU A 408 5.33 -0.35 -27.41
C GLU A 408 4.75 0.67 -26.41
N ILE A 409 5.49 0.97 -25.33
CA ILE A 409 5.00 1.83 -24.24
C ILE A 409 4.83 3.27 -24.74
N LYS A 410 3.59 3.77 -24.70
CA LYS A 410 3.20 5.14 -25.07
C LYS A 410 2.50 5.79 -23.90
N ILE A 411 2.86 7.05 -23.62
CA ILE A 411 2.27 7.83 -22.53
C ILE A 411 1.78 9.17 -23.08
N GLU A 412 0.48 9.39 -23.03
CA GLU A 412 -0.17 10.65 -23.39
C GLU A 412 -0.69 11.36 -22.13
N LYS A 413 -0.70 12.70 -22.11
CA LYS A 413 -1.19 13.47 -20.96
C LYS A 413 -2.63 13.91 -21.21
N ALA A 414 -3.48 13.76 -20.20
CA ALA A 414 -4.88 14.17 -20.24
C ALA A 414 -5.29 14.89 -18.94
N MET A 415 -6.56 15.28 -18.87
CA MET A 415 -7.19 15.92 -17.71
C MET A 415 -6.37 17.12 -17.20
N ALA A 416 -6.23 18.14 -18.05
CA ALA A 416 -5.36 19.31 -17.79
C ALA A 416 -3.88 18.93 -17.50
N LYS A 417 -3.37 17.94 -18.23
CA LYS A 417 -1.99 17.43 -18.14
C LYS A 417 -1.61 16.93 -16.74
N GLN A 418 -2.59 16.47 -15.96
CA GLN A 418 -2.42 15.95 -14.61
C GLN A 418 -2.47 14.43 -14.55
N ILE A 419 -3.08 13.78 -15.55
CA ILE A 419 -3.18 12.34 -15.66
C ILE A 419 -2.37 11.87 -16.86
N ASN A 420 -1.63 10.79 -16.70
CA ASN A 420 -0.99 10.03 -17.75
C ASN A 420 -1.96 8.93 -18.20
N VAL A 421 -2.19 8.80 -19.50
CA VAL A 421 -2.81 7.63 -20.14
C VAL A 421 -1.67 6.81 -20.73
N ILE A 422 -1.52 5.59 -20.23
CA ILE A 422 -0.42 4.68 -20.55
C ILE A 422 -0.98 3.54 -21.38
N ASN A 423 -0.38 3.29 -22.54
CA ASN A 423 -0.73 2.21 -23.45
C ASN A 423 0.53 1.38 -23.75
N CYS A 424 0.45 0.06 -23.61
CA CYS A 424 1.53 -0.86 -23.93
C CYS A 424 0.98 -2.22 -24.37
N LYS A 425 1.86 -3.10 -24.83
CA LYS A 425 1.48 -4.46 -25.26
C LYS A 425 2.39 -5.53 -24.68
N LYS A 426 1.85 -6.73 -24.54
CA LYS A 426 2.65 -7.93 -24.35
C LYS A 426 3.26 -8.35 -25.69
N PRO A 427 4.55 -8.73 -25.76
CA PRO A 427 5.16 -9.22 -27.00
C PRO A 427 4.42 -10.46 -27.54
N VAL A 428 4.49 -10.66 -28.87
CA VAL A 428 3.91 -11.80 -29.60
C VAL A 428 4.72 -13.07 -29.39
#